data_AF-A0A7K0V595-F1
#
_entry.id   AF-A0A7K0V595-F1
#
_cell.length_a   1.000
_cell.length_b   1.000
_cell.length_c   1.000
_cell.angle_alpha   90.00
_cell.angle_beta   90.00
_cell.angle_gamma   90.00
#
_symmetry.space_group_name_H-M   'P 1'
#
loop_
_entity.id
_entity.type
_entity.pdbx_description
1 polymer ?
#
loop_
_entity_poly.entity_id
_entity_poly.type
_entity_poly.pdbx_seq_one_letter_code
_entity_poly.pdbx_strand_id
1 'polypeptide(L)' 'TDNQPLSFGFGIHHCLGAHLARAEGKAVFEALLDRFSVIEPTEIDPPWHGFTLRGLERLPVRLS' A
#
# COMPACT_ATOMS: atom_id res chain seq x y z
N THR A 1 8.00 -12.45 -15.94
CA THR A 1 8.93 -12.80 -14.85
C THR A 1 8.09 -13.20 -13.66
N ASP A 2 8.00 -14.50 -13.40
CA ASP A 2 7.15 -15.06 -12.34
C ASP A 2 7.87 -14.91 -11.00
N ASN A 3 7.81 -13.70 -10.43
CA ASN A 3 8.35 -13.42 -9.11
C ASN A 3 7.18 -13.18 -8.15
N GLN A 4 6.78 -14.23 -7.43
CA GLN A 4 5.72 -14.13 -6.45
C GLN A 4 6.22 -13.34 -5.22
N PRO A 5 5.59 -12.20 -4.87
CA PRO A 5 6.04 -11.40 -3.73
C PRO A 5 5.75 -12.12 -2.41
N LEU A 6 6.75 -12.13 -1.52
CA LEU A 6 6.67 -12.76 -0.19
C LEU A 6 6.14 -11.80 0.90
N SER A 7 5.44 -10.72 0.53
CA SER A 7 4.90 -9.74 1.47
C SER A 7 3.92 -10.34 2.49
N PHE A 8 3.29 -11.47 2.15
CA PHE A 8 2.39 -12.22 3.03
C PHE A 8 3.02 -13.51 3.59
N GLY A 9 4.33 -13.71 3.43
CA GLY A 9 5.01 -14.94 3.82
C GLY A 9 4.60 -16.16 2.98
N PHE A 10 4.92 -17.35 3.46
CA PHE A 10 4.60 -18.63 2.82
C PHE A 10 4.47 -19.77 3.85
N GLY A 11 3.94 -20.92 3.41
CA GLY A 11 3.82 -22.12 4.24
C GLY A 11 2.81 -21.96 5.38
N ILE A 12 3.10 -22.61 6.52
CA ILE A 12 2.19 -22.63 7.69
C ILE A 12 2.00 -21.25 8.36
N HIS A 13 2.86 -20.28 8.02
CA HIS A 13 2.79 -18.91 8.50
C HIS A 13 2.34 -17.92 7.43
N HIS A 14 1.79 -18.42 6.31
CA HIS A 14 1.19 -17.54 5.32
C HIS A 14 0.12 -16.65 5.97
N CYS A 15 0.17 -15.36 5.69
CA CYS A 15 -0.64 -14.37 6.38
C CYS A 15 -2.13 -14.69 6.24
N LEU A 16 -2.78 -14.95 7.38
CA LEU A 16 -4.22 -15.21 7.46
C LEU A 16 -5.03 -14.02 6.91
N GLY A 17 -4.51 -12.79 7.07
CA GLY A 17 -5.13 -11.56 6.59
C GLY A 17 -4.89 -11.25 5.11
N ALA A 18 -4.17 -12.08 4.35
CA ALA A 18 -3.79 -11.76 2.97
C ALA A 18 -5.00 -11.45 2.06
N HIS A 19 -6.12 -12.16 2.24
CA HIS A 19 -7.33 -11.91 1.46
C HIS A 19 -8.01 -10.59 1.86
N LEU A 20 -8.08 -10.29 3.15
CA LEU A 20 -8.65 -9.04 3.65
C LEU A 20 -7.83 -7.84 3.20
N ALA A 21 -6.51 -7.87 3.37
CA ALA A 21 -5.61 -6.79 2.95
C ALA A 21 -5.73 -6.49 1.45
N ARG A 22 -5.93 -7.53 0.61
CA ARG A 22 -6.18 -7.36 -0.83
C ARG A 22 -7.54 -6.75 -1.12
N ALA A 23 -8.58 -7.16 -0.39
CA ALA A 23 -9.93 -6.62 -0.56
C ALA A 23 -9.98 -5.14 -0.15
N GLU A 24 -9.38 -4.79 0.99
CA GLU A 24 -9.28 -3.40 1.47
C GLU A 24 -8.46 -2.54 0.52
N GLY A 25 -7.28 -3.02 0.09
CA GLY A 25 -6.44 -2.31 -0.86
C GLY A 25 -7.19 -2.04 -2.17
N LYS A 26 -7.88 -3.05 -2.70
CA LYS A 26 -8.72 -2.90 -3.89
C LYS A 26 -9.77 -1.81 -3.69
N ALA A 27 -10.57 -1.90 -2.63
CA ALA A 27 -11.64 -0.95 -2.37
C ALA A 27 -11.14 0.49 -2.21
N VAL A 28 -10.01 0.68 -1.52
CA VAL A 28 -9.41 2.01 -1.33
C VAL A 28 -8.90 2.58 -2.65
N PHE A 29 -8.14 1.82 -3.43
CA PHE A 29 -7.59 2.31 -4.69
C PHE A 29 -8.68 2.57 -5.74
N GLU A 30 -9.72 1.73 -5.82
CA GLU A 30 -10.88 1.98 -6.69
C GLU A 30 -11.57 3.30 -6.30
N ALA A 31 -11.91 3.48 -5.02
CA ALA A 31 -12.58 4.70 -4.56
C ALA A 31 -11.74 5.97 -4.76
N LEU A 32 -10.42 5.88 -4.59
CA LEU A 32 -9.52 7.02 -4.83
C LEU A 32 -9.46 7.41 -6.30
N LEU A 33 -9.30 6.42 -7.19
CA LEU A 33 -9.17 6.64 -8.64
C LEU A 33 -10.49 7.06 -9.29
N ASP A 34 -11.63 6.62 -8.74
CA ASP A 34 -12.95 7.08 -9.19
C ASP A 34 -13.21 8.55 -8.85
N ARG A 35 -12.61 9.05 -7.75
CA ARG A 35 -12.87 10.38 -7.21
C ARG A 35 -11.87 11.45 -7.68
N PHE A 36 -10.62 11.09 -7.90
CA PHE A 36 -9.55 12.03 -8.22
C PHE A 36 -8.82 11.61 -9.48
N SER A 37 -8.70 12.54 -10.42
CA SER A 37 -7.96 12.34 -11.66
C SER A 37 -6.44 12.45 -11.47
N VAL A 38 -6.02 13.18 -10.43
CA VAL A 38 -4.62 13.38 -10.08
C VAL A 38 -4.42 13.14 -8.58
N ILE A 39 -3.41 12.33 -8.25
CA ILE A 39 -2.92 12.07 -6.90
C ILE A 39 -1.41 12.19 -6.94
N GLU A 40 -0.87 13.30 -6.44
CA GLU A 40 0.57 13.58 -6.51
C GLU A 40 1.15 13.86 -5.13
N PRO A 41 2.25 13.18 -4.74
CA PRO A 41 3.02 13.56 -3.56
C PRO A 41 3.53 14.99 -3.67
N THR A 42 3.40 15.76 -2.59
CA THR A 42 3.99 17.11 -2.52
C THR A 42 5.42 17.10 -1.97
N GLU A 43 5.94 15.92 -1.64
CA GLU A 43 7.25 15.69 -1.05
C GLU A 43 7.92 14.50 -1.76
N ILE A 44 9.16 14.69 -2.24
CA ILE A 44 9.88 13.71 -3.07
C ILE A 44 10.48 12.58 -2.23
N ASP A 45 10.86 12.87 -0.99
CA ASP A 45 11.45 11.90 -0.05
C ASP A 45 10.73 11.95 1.30
N PRO A 46 9.53 11.35 1.40
CA PRO A 46 8.73 11.40 2.61
C PRO A 46 9.36 10.56 3.74
N PRO A 47 9.15 10.92 5.01
CA PRO A 47 9.73 10.21 6.13
C PRO A 47 9.18 8.79 6.23
N TRP A 48 10.09 7.82 6.20
CA TRP A 48 9.81 6.40 6.42
C TRP A 48 10.07 6.02 7.87
N HIS A 49 9.27 5.10 8.41
CA HIS A 49 9.49 4.50 9.72
C HIS A 49 9.37 2.98 9.67
N GLY A 50 9.92 2.34 10.70
CA GLY A 50 9.78 0.91 10.99
C GLY A 50 10.82 0.02 10.29
N PHE A 51 11.55 -0.75 11.09
CA PHE A 51 12.53 -1.74 10.62
C PHE A 51 11.87 -3.05 10.18
N THR A 52 10.83 -3.49 10.92
CA THR A 52 10.08 -4.73 10.63
C THR A 52 8.86 -4.50 9.74
N LEU A 53 8.15 -3.40 9.95
CA LEU A 53 7.03 -2.97 9.11
C LEU A 53 7.38 -1.64 8.47
N ARG A 54 7.56 -1.64 7.15
CA ARG A 54 7.92 -0.43 6.40
C ARG A 54 6.68 0.41 6.12
N GLY A 55 6.62 1.60 6.69
CA GLY A 55 5.52 2.55 6.53
C GLY A 55 6.01 3.99 6.34
N LEU A 56 5.13 4.84 5.81
CA LEU A 56 5.34 6.28 5.74
C LEU A 56 4.73 6.93 6.96
N GLU A 57 5.47 7.81 7.63
CA GLU A 57 4.96 8.54 8.80
C GLU A 57 3.92 9.57 8.35
N ARG A 58 4.19 10.20 7.20
CA ARG A 58 3.27 11.08 6.49
C ARG A 58 3.58 11.05 5.00
N LEU A 59 2.53 11.17 4.19
CA LEU A 59 2.64 11.39 2.74
C LEU A 59 1.64 12.47 2.33
N PRO A 60 2.01 13.75 2.42
CA PRO A 60 1.14 14.82 1.95
C PRO A 60 0.97 14.72 0.43
N VAL A 61 -0.27 14.83 -0.05
CA VAL A 61 -0.62 14.71 -1.47
C VAL A 61 -1.51 15.87 -1.92
N ARG A 62 -1.36 16.24 -3.19
CA ARG A 62 -2.29 17.10 -3.91
C ARG A 62 -3.29 16.23 -4.67
N LEU A 63 -4.58 16.54 -4.53
CA LEU A 63 -5.70 15.83 -5.15
C LEU A 63 -6.46 16.79 -6.08
N SER A 64 -6.80 16.35 -7.29
CA SER A 64 -7.68 17.10 -8.21
C SER A 64 -8.47 16.20 -9.15
#